data_AF-A0A1X7L6M2-F1
#
_entry.id   AF-A0A1X7L6M2-F1
#
_cell.length_a   1.000
_cell.length_b   1.000
_cell.length_c   1.000
_cell.angle_alpha   90.00
_cell.angle_beta   90.00
_cell.angle_gamma   90.00
#
_symmetry.space_group_name_H-M   'P 1'
#
loop_
_entity.id
_entity.type
_entity.pdbx_description
1 polymer ?
#
loop_
_entity_poly.entity_id
_entity_poly.type
_entity_poly.pdbx_seq_one_letter_code
_entity_poly.pdbx_strand_id
1 'polypeptide(L)'
;MEGKGDILILAGDIIPFSMMHAADNFFDYVSDNFEITYWIPGNHEYYQSDINERSGSFQEQIRDNVILLNNKSIQFHDYKIIFSTLWTSIEDQYANDIKRGMNDFRVIKDDGLSLRPKKYNQLHEDCLSFIQKELEECSENEKSIVITHHVPTKINYPLKYQGSILNEAFAVELDDFIKEFKPNYWIYGHHHANRKDFQIGESQLMTNQLGYIDLQEQGGFKPDRLIF
;
A
#
# COMPACT_ATOMS: atom_id res chain seq x y z
N MET A 1 5.37 16.23 -16.40
CA MET A 1 4.28 16.89 -15.67
C MET A 1 4.87 17.51 -14.44
N GLU A 2 4.85 18.83 -14.30
CA GLU A 2 5.36 19.48 -13.09
C GLU A 2 4.55 19.03 -11.86
N GLY A 3 5.24 18.73 -10.76
CA GLY A 3 4.60 18.29 -9.50
C GLY A 3 3.69 19.38 -8.94
N LYS A 4 2.48 19.02 -8.51
CA LYS A 4 1.49 19.98 -7.97
C LYS A 4 1.38 20.00 -6.43
N GLY A 5 2.29 19.33 -5.73
CA GLY A 5 2.34 19.28 -4.27
C GLY A 5 3.75 19.04 -3.76
N ASP A 6 3.96 19.27 -2.47
CA ASP A 6 5.30 19.23 -1.84
C ASP A 6 5.78 17.77 -1.67
N ILE A 7 4.87 16.87 -1.24
CA ILE A 7 5.15 15.45 -1.00
C ILE A 7 4.46 14.59 -2.07
N LEU A 8 5.23 13.72 -2.73
CA LEU A 8 4.69 12.63 -3.54
C LEU A 8 4.62 11.34 -2.73
N ILE A 9 3.49 10.64 -2.82
CA ILE A 9 3.30 9.30 -2.24
C ILE A 9 3.18 8.29 -3.37
N LEU A 10 4.06 7.30 -3.37
CA LEU A 10 4.01 6.13 -4.23
C LEU A 10 3.50 4.93 -3.42
N ALA A 11 2.19 4.64 -3.52
CA ALA A 11 1.49 3.66 -2.70
C ALA A 11 1.61 2.20 -3.20
N GLY A 12 2.82 1.78 -3.58
CA GLY A 12 3.16 0.42 -4.05
C GLY A 12 2.92 0.15 -5.53
N ASP A 13 3.40 -1.02 -5.97
CA ASP A 13 3.40 -1.53 -7.34
C ASP A 13 4.02 -0.55 -8.37
N ILE A 14 5.16 0.03 -8.03
CA ILE A 14 5.95 0.92 -8.89
C ILE A 14 6.90 0.11 -9.78
N ILE A 15 7.77 -0.70 -9.14
CA ILE A 15 8.75 -1.52 -9.82
C ILE A 15 9.18 -2.68 -8.91
N PRO A 16 9.34 -3.92 -9.44
CA PRO A 16 9.96 -5.00 -8.68
C PRO A 16 11.35 -4.62 -8.16
N PHE A 17 11.67 -4.99 -6.92
CA PHE A 17 12.96 -4.73 -6.27
C PHE A 17 14.14 -5.31 -7.06
N SER A 18 13.94 -6.47 -7.68
CA SER A 18 14.90 -7.13 -8.58
C SER A 18 15.22 -6.30 -9.85
N MET A 19 14.43 -5.27 -10.15
CA MET A 19 14.53 -4.43 -11.34
C MET A 19 14.61 -2.93 -11.02
N MET A 20 14.93 -2.53 -9.78
CA MET A 20 14.96 -1.11 -9.39
C MET A 20 15.81 -0.23 -10.30
N HIS A 21 16.96 -0.72 -10.75
CA HIS A 21 17.84 0.02 -11.68
C HIS A 21 17.16 0.36 -13.01
N ALA A 22 16.17 -0.41 -13.45
CA ALA A 22 15.41 -0.10 -14.66
C ALA A 22 14.53 1.15 -14.51
N ALA A 23 14.26 1.58 -13.27
CA ALA A 23 13.47 2.75 -12.94
C ALA A 23 14.33 3.97 -12.52
N ASP A 24 15.65 3.96 -12.72
CA ASP A 24 16.52 5.07 -12.31
C ASP A 24 16.06 6.41 -12.89
N ASN A 25 15.72 6.46 -14.19
CA ASN A 25 15.19 7.68 -14.83
C ASN A 25 13.87 8.16 -14.18
N PHE A 26 13.04 7.24 -13.69
CA PHE A 26 11.80 7.59 -13.01
C PHE A 26 12.09 8.17 -11.62
N PHE A 27 13.02 7.55 -10.88
CA PHE A 27 13.45 8.06 -9.58
C PHE A 27 14.15 9.41 -9.67
N ASP A 28 14.98 9.62 -10.70
CA ASP A 28 15.59 10.92 -10.99
C ASP A 28 14.51 11.95 -11.31
N TYR A 29 13.52 11.59 -12.13
CA TYR A 29 12.41 12.47 -12.44
C TYR A 29 11.61 12.90 -11.20
N VAL A 30 11.21 11.97 -10.32
CA VAL A 30 10.46 12.36 -9.12
C VAL A 30 11.32 13.13 -8.12
N SER A 31 12.62 12.83 -8.06
CA SER A 31 13.60 13.57 -7.26
C SER A 31 13.70 15.03 -7.70
N ASP A 32 13.72 15.29 -9.01
CA ASP A 32 13.81 16.64 -9.58
C ASP A 32 12.50 17.46 -9.48
N ASN A 33 11.34 16.80 -9.30
CA ASN A 33 10.03 17.45 -9.44
C ASN A 33 9.21 17.56 -8.15
N PHE A 34 9.67 16.97 -7.04
CA PHE A 34 8.99 17.02 -5.74
C PHE A 34 9.99 17.33 -4.64
N GLU A 35 9.55 17.98 -3.55
CA GLU A 35 10.42 18.26 -2.41
C GLU A 35 10.87 16.95 -1.76
N ILE A 36 9.93 16.02 -1.57
CA ILE A 36 10.19 14.68 -1.06
C ILE A 36 9.20 13.66 -1.62
N THR A 37 9.68 12.44 -1.87
CA THR A 37 8.88 11.31 -2.32
C THR A 37 9.00 10.16 -1.33
N TYR A 38 7.87 9.66 -0.85
CA TYR A 38 7.78 8.45 -0.05
C TYR A 38 7.19 7.32 -0.87
N TRP A 39 7.87 6.18 -0.89
CA TRP A 39 7.47 4.98 -1.59
C TRP A 39 7.28 3.85 -0.59
N ILE A 40 6.10 3.23 -0.60
CA ILE A 40 5.87 1.97 0.11
C ILE A 40 5.86 0.81 -0.89
N PRO A 41 6.32 -0.40 -0.52
CA PRO A 41 6.16 -1.53 -1.38
C PRO A 41 4.71 -2.02 -1.40
N GLY A 42 4.25 -2.41 -2.58
CA GLY A 42 3.15 -3.32 -2.80
C GLY A 42 3.62 -4.76 -2.88
N ASN A 43 2.78 -5.65 -3.41
CA ASN A 43 3.17 -7.05 -3.58
C ASN A 43 4.07 -7.24 -4.81
N HIS A 44 3.92 -6.41 -5.86
CA HIS A 44 4.73 -6.51 -7.08
C HIS A 44 6.19 -6.12 -6.86
N GLU A 45 6.49 -5.27 -5.88
CA GLU A 45 7.88 -4.99 -5.46
C GLU A 45 8.65 -6.28 -5.13
N TYR A 46 8.00 -7.30 -4.58
CA TYR A 46 8.66 -8.55 -4.17
C TYR A 46 8.73 -9.62 -5.28
N TYR A 47 8.26 -9.31 -6.50
CA TYR A 47 8.25 -10.29 -7.57
C TYR A 47 9.68 -10.69 -7.98
N GLN A 48 9.93 -12.01 -8.01
CA GLN A 48 11.23 -12.61 -8.29
C GLN A 48 12.33 -12.26 -7.25
N SER A 49 11.95 -11.87 -6.04
CA SER A 49 12.86 -11.65 -4.92
C SER A 49 12.47 -12.45 -3.70
N ASP A 50 13.33 -12.45 -2.69
CA ASP A 50 12.99 -12.97 -1.36
C ASP A 50 12.42 -11.86 -0.49
N ILE A 51 11.26 -12.12 0.11
CA ILE A 51 10.55 -11.14 0.93
C ILE A 51 11.36 -10.75 2.17
N ASN A 52 12.23 -11.65 2.66
CA ASN A 52 13.00 -11.41 3.87
C ASN A 52 14.12 -10.36 3.65
N GLU A 53 14.49 -10.03 2.41
CA GLU A 53 15.46 -8.97 2.09
C GLU A 53 14.96 -7.58 2.49
N ARG A 54 13.64 -7.35 2.43
CA ARG A 54 12.98 -6.08 2.76
C ARG A 54 11.64 -6.35 3.45
N SER A 55 11.67 -6.93 4.65
CA SER A 55 10.46 -7.21 5.43
C SER A 55 10.42 -6.41 6.74
N GLY A 56 9.23 -6.29 7.32
CA GLY A 56 9.02 -5.57 8.58
C GLY A 56 9.20 -4.05 8.45
N SER A 57 9.68 -3.41 9.52
CA SER A 57 9.92 -1.96 9.56
C SER A 57 11.29 -1.61 9.00
N PHE A 58 11.33 -0.86 7.90
CA PHE A 58 12.57 -0.44 7.26
C PHE A 58 12.44 0.92 6.57
N GLN A 59 13.59 1.49 6.24
CA GLN A 59 13.71 2.70 5.44
C GLN A 59 15.02 2.64 4.63
N GLU A 60 14.95 2.94 3.34
CA GLU A 60 16.06 2.91 2.39
C GLU A 60 16.02 4.19 1.54
N GLN A 61 17.16 4.85 1.42
CA GLN A 61 17.31 6.06 0.63
C GLN A 61 17.61 5.67 -0.83
N ILE A 62 16.69 5.99 -1.74
CA ILE A 62 16.84 5.72 -3.18
C ILE A 62 17.54 6.90 -3.88
N ARG A 63 17.19 8.12 -3.47
CA ARG A 63 17.84 9.40 -3.77
C ARG A 63 17.78 10.28 -2.53
N ASP A 64 18.41 11.45 -2.55
CA ASP A 64 18.42 12.38 -1.42
C ASP A 64 17.03 12.74 -0.87
N ASN A 65 16.02 12.80 -1.75
CA ASN A 65 14.63 13.08 -1.41
C ASN A 65 13.65 11.99 -1.88
N VAL A 66 14.13 10.78 -2.18
CA VAL A 66 13.27 9.64 -2.53
C VAL A 66 13.54 8.51 -1.56
N ILE A 67 12.55 8.18 -0.74
CA ILE A 67 12.69 7.26 0.38
C ILE A 67 11.72 6.10 0.20
N LEU A 68 12.27 4.89 0.09
CA LEU A 68 11.52 3.65 0.19
C LEU A 68 11.39 3.28 1.67
N LEU A 69 10.20 2.98 2.14
CA LEU A 69 9.95 2.65 3.54
C LEU A 69 8.75 1.73 3.71
N ASN A 70 8.74 0.98 4.80
CA ASN A 70 7.60 0.18 5.21
C ASN A 70 7.50 0.18 6.72
N ASN A 71 6.28 0.21 7.26
CA ASN A 71 6.00 0.29 8.68
C ASN A 71 6.82 1.41 9.36
N LYS A 72 6.68 2.63 8.82
CA LYS A 72 7.28 3.86 9.34
C LYS A 72 6.23 4.96 9.39
N SER A 73 6.40 5.89 10.33
CA SER A 73 5.63 7.11 10.41
C SER A 73 6.53 8.32 10.21
N ILE A 74 5.99 9.37 9.60
CA ILE A 74 6.67 10.64 9.35
C ILE A 74 5.81 11.76 9.89
N GLN A 75 6.42 12.67 10.64
CA GLN A 75 5.77 13.90 11.03
C GLN A 75 5.85 14.94 9.90
N PHE A 76 4.71 15.50 9.53
CA PHE A 76 4.62 16.60 8.58
C PHE A 76 3.61 17.63 9.08
N HIS A 77 4.10 18.75 9.61
CA HIS A 77 3.29 19.75 10.33
C HIS A 77 2.46 19.11 11.46
N ASP A 78 1.14 19.30 11.45
CA ASP A 78 0.15 18.72 12.36
C ASP A 78 -0.31 17.31 11.94
N TYR A 79 0.31 16.71 10.91
CA TYR A 79 -0.02 15.37 10.44
C TYR A 79 1.06 14.34 10.77
N LYS A 80 0.63 13.20 11.30
CA LYS A 80 1.39 11.96 11.35
C LYS A 80 1.01 11.08 10.17
N ILE A 81 1.94 10.90 9.25
CA ILE A 81 1.73 10.07 8.05
C ILE A 81 2.29 8.68 8.32
N ILE A 82 1.43 7.67 8.31
CA ILE A 82 1.73 6.28 8.67
C ILE A 82 1.73 5.44 7.40
N PHE A 83 2.83 4.76 7.14
CA PHE A 83 3.09 4.04 5.90
C PHE A 83 3.25 2.55 6.14
N SER A 84 2.52 1.73 5.39
CA SER A 84 2.61 0.27 5.49
C SER A 84 2.16 -0.42 4.20
N THR A 85 2.74 -1.56 3.83
CA THR A 85 2.17 -2.42 2.78
C THR A 85 0.79 -2.96 3.16
N LEU A 86 0.49 -3.02 4.47
CA LEU A 86 -0.67 -3.66 5.12
C LEU A 86 -0.73 -5.18 4.99
N TRP A 87 -0.40 -5.73 3.81
CA TRP A 87 -0.72 -7.10 3.42
C TRP A 87 -2.18 -7.46 3.77
N THR A 88 -2.61 -8.70 3.60
CA THR A 88 -3.97 -9.11 4.00
C THR A 88 -3.94 -10.44 4.74
N SER A 89 -5.09 -10.89 5.21
CA SER A 89 -5.23 -12.18 5.88
C SER A 89 -6.04 -13.13 5.01
N ILE A 90 -5.52 -14.35 4.87
CA ILE A 90 -6.13 -15.43 4.13
C ILE A 90 -6.63 -16.49 5.11
N GLU A 91 -7.91 -16.83 5.03
CA GLU A 91 -8.49 -17.91 5.82
C GLU A 91 -7.94 -19.28 5.38
N ASP A 92 -7.69 -20.17 6.34
CA ASP A 92 -7.13 -21.50 6.09
C ASP A 92 -7.94 -22.32 5.07
N GLN A 93 -9.26 -22.14 5.05
CA GLN A 93 -10.16 -22.84 4.13
C GLN A 93 -9.95 -22.45 2.66
N TYR A 94 -9.48 -21.22 2.37
CA TYR A 94 -9.23 -20.73 1.01
C TYR A 94 -7.74 -20.73 0.64
N ALA A 95 -6.85 -20.97 1.61
CA ALA A 95 -5.41 -20.88 1.45
C ALA A 95 -4.86 -21.66 0.24
N ASN A 96 -5.37 -22.87 -0.03
CA ASN A 96 -4.91 -23.67 -1.17
C ASN A 96 -5.33 -23.10 -2.53
N ASP A 97 -6.57 -22.61 -2.63
CA ASP A 97 -7.09 -22.06 -3.87
C ASP A 97 -6.45 -20.72 -4.18
N ILE A 98 -6.28 -19.86 -3.16
CA ILE A 98 -5.60 -18.58 -3.28
C ILE A 98 -4.12 -18.79 -3.64
N LYS A 99 -3.43 -19.71 -2.98
CA LYS A 99 -2.03 -20.05 -3.31
C LYS A 99 -1.86 -20.48 -4.76
N ARG A 100 -2.85 -21.17 -5.33
CA ARG A 100 -2.85 -21.58 -6.75
C ARG A 100 -3.26 -20.46 -7.69
N GLY A 101 -4.15 -19.57 -7.28
CA GLY A 101 -4.63 -18.45 -8.10
C GLY A 101 -3.64 -17.30 -8.20
N MET A 102 -2.97 -16.96 -7.11
CA MET A 102 -2.18 -15.75 -6.98
C MET A 102 -0.71 -15.94 -7.42
N ASN A 103 -0.20 -14.99 -8.20
CA ASN A 103 1.20 -14.99 -8.64
C ASN A 103 2.16 -14.82 -7.47
N ASP A 104 1.76 -14.11 -6.43
CA ASP A 104 2.52 -13.82 -5.23
C ASP A 104 3.15 -15.11 -4.65
N PHE A 105 2.36 -16.17 -4.47
CA PHE A 105 2.85 -17.45 -3.94
C PHE A 105 3.67 -18.28 -4.94
N ARG A 106 3.75 -17.87 -6.20
CA ARG A 106 4.61 -18.50 -7.22
C ARG A 106 5.98 -17.83 -7.27
N VAL A 107 6.00 -16.50 -7.35
CA VAL A 107 7.19 -15.72 -7.72
C VAL A 107 7.88 -15.04 -6.55
N ILE A 108 7.19 -14.82 -5.42
CA ILE A 108 7.79 -14.29 -4.20
C ILE A 108 8.38 -15.45 -3.40
N LYS A 109 9.61 -15.27 -2.91
CA LYS A 109 10.30 -16.24 -2.03
C LYS A 109 10.26 -15.82 -0.56
N ASP A 110 10.36 -16.80 0.31
CA ASP A 110 10.51 -16.72 1.77
C ASP A 110 11.57 -17.75 2.15
N ASP A 111 12.80 -17.28 2.40
CA ASP A 111 14.01 -18.09 2.61
C ASP A 111 14.26 -19.10 1.47
N GLY A 112 14.17 -18.61 0.23
CA GLY A 112 14.38 -19.37 -1.00
C GLY A 112 13.23 -20.32 -1.37
N LEU A 113 12.23 -20.48 -0.51
CA LEU A 113 11.03 -21.26 -0.77
C LEU A 113 9.90 -20.36 -1.27
N SER A 114 8.92 -20.91 -1.99
CA SER A 114 7.73 -20.13 -2.36
C SER A 114 7.02 -19.59 -1.12
N LEU A 115 6.58 -18.33 -1.20
CA LEU A 115 5.77 -17.70 -0.16
C LEU A 115 4.59 -18.59 0.23
N ARG A 116 4.24 -18.58 1.51
CA ARG A 116 3.18 -19.42 2.10
C ARG A 116 2.11 -18.51 2.71
N PRO A 117 0.82 -18.90 2.66
CA PRO A 117 -0.27 -18.15 3.31
C PRO A 117 0.02 -17.80 4.78
N LYS A 118 0.65 -18.70 5.54
CA LYS A 118 1.06 -18.41 6.92
C LYS A 118 2.00 -17.20 7.05
N LYS A 119 3.02 -17.10 6.19
CA LYS A 119 3.96 -15.96 6.19
C LYS A 119 3.25 -14.69 5.72
N TYR A 120 2.38 -14.81 4.73
CA TYR A 120 1.55 -13.72 4.23
C TYR A 120 0.67 -13.12 5.34
N ASN A 121 -0.03 -13.96 6.11
CA ASN A 121 -0.82 -13.52 7.26
C ASN A 121 0.04 -12.92 8.38
N GLN A 122 1.23 -13.47 8.65
CA GLN A 122 2.16 -12.89 9.62
C GLN A 122 2.57 -11.46 9.22
N LEU A 123 2.85 -11.23 7.94
CA LEU A 123 3.18 -9.89 7.44
C LEU A 123 2.02 -8.92 7.63
N HIS A 124 0.78 -9.39 7.47
CA HIS A 124 -0.41 -8.59 7.77
C HIS A 124 -0.53 -8.25 9.25
N GLU A 125 -0.37 -9.22 10.14
CA GLU A 125 -0.39 -8.99 11.59
C GLU A 125 0.68 -7.98 12.01
N ASP A 126 1.89 -8.08 11.47
CA ASP A 126 2.99 -7.16 11.76
C ASP A 126 2.67 -5.74 11.28
N CYS A 127 2.08 -5.61 10.09
CA CYS A 127 1.66 -4.32 9.53
C CYS A 127 0.52 -3.69 10.34
N LEU A 128 -0.53 -4.45 10.64
CA LEU A 128 -1.69 -3.95 11.38
C LEU A 128 -1.29 -3.56 12.82
N SER A 129 -0.46 -4.36 13.48
CA SER A 129 0.07 -4.04 14.82
C SER A 129 0.88 -2.74 14.81
N PHE A 130 1.68 -2.51 13.77
CA PHE A 130 2.40 -1.26 13.60
C PHE A 130 1.44 -0.08 13.42
N ILE A 131 0.48 -0.18 12.49
CA ILE A 131 -0.50 0.90 12.23
C ILE A 131 -1.28 1.24 13.50
N GLN A 132 -1.75 0.21 14.22
CA GLN A 132 -2.47 0.37 15.48
C GLN A 132 -1.64 1.17 16.48
N LYS A 133 -0.40 0.73 16.73
CA LYS A 133 0.50 1.40 17.67
C LYS A 133 0.70 2.87 17.29
N GLU A 134 0.94 3.17 16.01
CA GLU A 134 1.19 4.54 15.59
C GLU A 134 -0.06 5.43 15.75
N LEU A 135 -1.26 4.89 15.56
CA LEU A 135 -2.53 5.59 15.79
C LEU A 135 -2.82 5.80 17.28
N GLU A 136 -2.50 4.83 18.15
CA GLU A 136 -2.60 4.96 19.60
C GLU A 136 -1.66 6.04 20.16
N GLU A 137 -0.50 6.21 19.53
CA GLU A 137 0.50 7.20 19.91
C GLU A 137 0.23 8.61 19.34
N CYS A 138 -0.80 8.80 18.50
CA CYS A 138 -1.19 10.12 18.02
C CYS A 138 -1.68 11.01 19.16
N SER A 139 -1.19 12.25 19.22
CA SER A 139 -1.68 13.22 20.21
C SER A 139 -3.07 13.76 19.85
N GLU A 140 -3.82 14.29 20.83
CA GLU A 140 -5.18 14.82 20.60
C GLU A 140 -5.26 15.93 19.52
N ASN A 141 -4.17 16.66 19.29
CA ASN A 141 -4.10 17.75 18.31
C ASN A 141 -3.43 17.34 16.99
N GLU A 142 -3.04 16.07 16.86
CA GLU A 142 -2.37 15.53 15.68
C GLU A 142 -3.37 14.83 14.78
N LYS A 143 -3.36 15.18 13.50
CA LYS A 143 -4.10 14.47 12.47
C LYS A 143 -3.29 13.27 12.02
N SER A 144 -3.96 12.20 11.63
CA SER A 144 -3.28 11.01 11.10
C SER A 144 -3.73 10.67 9.69
N ILE A 145 -2.76 10.27 8.86
CA ILE A 145 -2.97 9.80 7.50
C ILE A 145 -2.38 8.40 7.42
N VAL A 146 -3.19 7.41 7.09
CA VAL A 146 -2.71 6.05 6.86
C VAL A 146 -2.59 5.81 5.37
N ILE A 147 -1.43 5.31 4.93
CA ILE A 147 -1.14 4.98 3.53
C ILE A 147 -0.84 3.49 3.46
N THR A 148 -1.67 2.78 2.71
CA THR A 148 -1.50 1.34 2.48
C THR A 148 -1.43 0.99 1.02
N HIS A 149 -0.73 -0.09 0.69
CA HIS A 149 -0.85 -0.67 -0.63
C HIS A 149 -2.15 -1.47 -0.74
N HIS A 150 -2.30 -2.49 0.11
CA HIS A 150 -3.49 -3.34 0.13
C HIS A 150 -4.74 -2.60 0.63
N VAL A 151 -5.89 -3.14 0.26
CA VAL A 151 -7.19 -2.50 0.46
C VAL A 151 -7.69 -2.77 1.89
N PRO A 152 -8.05 -1.73 2.66
CA PRO A 152 -8.43 -1.89 4.07
C PRO A 152 -9.94 -2.18 4.28
N THR A 153 -10.72 -2.29 3.19
CA THR A 153 -12.17 -2.53 3.24
C THR A 153 -12.71 -3.01 1.88
N LYS A 154 -13.77 -3.81 1.89
CA LYS A 154 -14.57 -4.15 0.71
C LYS A 154 -15.74 -3.19 0.49
N ILE A 155 -15.91 -2.14 1.31
CA ILE A 155 -16.84 -1.05 0.98
C ILE A 155 -16.40 -0.41 -0.34
N ASN A 156 -17.35 -0.25 -1.27
CA ASN A 156 -17.10 0.25 -2.62
C ASN A 156 -16.08 -0.59 -3.43
N TYR A 157 -15.87 -1.86 -3.07
CA TYR A 157 -15.00 -2.76 -3.83
C TYR A 157 -15.52 -2.96 -5.27
N PRO A 158 -14.64 -3.17 -6.26
CA PRO A 158 -15.09 -3.35 -7.63
C PRO A 158 -16.05 -4.52 -7.83
N LEU A 159 -17.22 -4.25 -8.39
CA LEU A 159 -18.23 -5.28 -8.72
C LEU A 159 -17.68 -6.41 -9.60
N LYS A 160 -16.70 -6.10 -10.48
CA LYS A 160 -16.03 -7.11 -11.32
C LYS A 160 -15.32 -8.21 -10.53
N TYR A 161 -15.06 -7.99 -9.24
CA TYR A 161 -14.42 -8.96 -8.34
C TYR A 161 -15.38 -9.58 -7.33
N GLN A 162 -16.68 -9.25 -7.39
CA GLN A 162 -17.65 -9.74 -6.41
C GLN A 162 -17.70 -11.28 -6.37
N GLY A 163 -17.62 -11.85 -5.16
CA GLY A 163 -17.68 -13.30 -4.94
C GLY A 163 -16.39 -14.06 -5.26
N SER A 164 -15.32 -13.39 -5.70
CA SER A 164 -14.03 -14.03 -5.89
C SER A 164 -13.40 -14.38 -4.54
N ILE A 165 -13.07 -15.65 -4.34
CA ILE A 165 -12.29 -16.12 -3.19
C ILE A 165 -10.89 -15.48 -3.14
N LEU A 166 -10.36 -15.06 -4.29
CA LEU A 166 -9.02 -14.46 -4.35
C LEU A 166 -8.96 -13.11 -3.64
N ASN A 167 -10.10 -12.45 -3.39
CA ASN A 167 -10.15 -11.13 -2.77
C ASN A 167 -9.50 -11.07 -1.39
N GLU A 168 -9.38 -12.18 -0.66
CA GLU A 168 -8.64 -12.21 0.61
C GLU A 168 -7.14 -11.95 0.44
N ALA A 169 -6.58 -12.14 -0.75
CA ALA A 169 -5.22 -11.74 -1.08
C ALA A 169 -5.11 -10.29 -1.59
N PHE A 170 -6.22 -9.52 -1.65
CA PHE A 170 -6.22 -8.13 -2.13
C PHE A 170 -6.76 -7.15 -1.08
N ALA A 171 -7.76 -7.57 -0.31
CA ALA A 171 -8.48 -6.74 0.65
C ALA A 171 -8.68 -7.45 2.00
N VAL A 172 -8.58 -6.68 3.08
CA VAL A 172 -8.91 -7.07 4.46
C VAL A 172 -10.00 -6.15 5.00
N GLU A 173 -10.90 -6.65 5.84
CA GLU A 173 -12.00 -5.86 6.41
C GLU A 173 -11.55 -5.17 7.71
N LEU A 174 -11.22 -3.88 7.65
CA LEU A 174 -10.80 -3.07 8.80
C LEU A 174 -11.82 -1.99 9.18
N ASP A 175 -13.08 -2.13 8.77
CA ASP A 175 -14.11 -1.11 8.99
C ASP A 175 -14.23 -0.67 10.46
N ASP A 176 -14.25 -1.63 11.39
CA ASP A 176 -14.38 -1.32 12.82
C ASP A 176 -13.10 -0.74 13.40
N PHE A 177 -11.94 -1.22 12.96
CA PHE A 177 -10.64 -0.62 13.29
C PHE A 177 -10.56 0.85 12.84
N ILE A 178 -11.01 1.14 11.62
CA ILE A 178 -11.03 2.51 11.08
C ILE A 178 -11.99 3.40 11.89
N LYS A 179 -13.16 2.89 12.30
CA LYS A 179 -14.11 3.65 13.15
C LYS A 179 -13.59 3.88 14.57
N GLU A 180 -12.79 2.96 15.09
CA GLU A 180 -12.21 3.04 16.44
C GLU A 180 -11.08 4.08 16.48
N PHE A 181 -10.08 3.94 15.61
CA PHE A 181 -8.89 4.80 15.60
C PHE A 181 -9.06 6.10 14.82
N LYS A 182 -10.06 6.18 13.94
CA LYS A 182 -10.50 7.41 13.24
C LYS A 182 -9.37 8.21 12.56
N PRO A 183 -8.47 7.58 11.77
CA PRO A 183 -7.50 8.36 11.02
C PRO A 183 -8.21 9.33 10.08
N ASN A 184 -7.73 10.56 9.95
CA ASN A 184 -8.40 11.57 9.11
C ASN A 184 -8.51 11.11 7.65
N TYR A 185 -7.45 10.46 7.16
CA TYR A 185 -7.38 9.93 5.81
C TYR A 185 -6.82 8.50 5.80
N TRP A 186 -7.37 7.66 4.93
CA TRP A 186 -6.79 6.38 4.55
C TRP A 186 -6.65 6.30 3.02
N ILE A 187 -5.41 6.27 2.55
CA ILE A 187 -5.06 6.22 1.13
C ILE A 187 -4.65 4.80 0.79
N TYR A 188 -5.23 4.21 -0.25
CA TYR A 188 -4.99 2.81 -0.60
C TYR A 188 -4.96 2.54 -2.12
N GLY A 189 -4.44 1.38 -2.52
CA GLY A 189 -4.24 0.99 -3.93
C GLY A 189 -4.65 -0.45 -4.26
N HIS A 190 -3.78 -1.12 -5.04
CA HIS A 190 -3.76 -2.55 -5.36
C HIS A 190 -4.90 -3.15 -6.22
N HIS A 191 -6.15 -2.69 -6.09
CA HIS A 191 -7.28 -3.33 -6.80
C HIS A 191 -7.57 -2.76 -8.21
N HIS A 192 -6.71 -1.87 -8.70
CA HIS A 192 -6.69 -1.32 -10.07
C HIS A 192 -8.04 -0.72 -10.50
N ALA A 193 -8.70 0.01 -9.59
CA ALA A 193 -9.89 0.76 -9.95
C ALA A 193 -9.98 2.05 -9.15
N ASN A 194 -10.20 3.17 -9.82
CA ASN A 194 -10.47 4.41 -9.10
C ASN A 194 -11.91 4.42 -8.61
N ARG A 195 -12.09 4.64 -7.31
CA ARG A 195 -13.39 4.77 -6.65
C ARG A 195 -13.61 6.21 -6.22
N LYS A 196 -14.88 6.59 -6.09
CA LYS A 196 -15.20 7.87 -5.46
C LYS A 196 -14.78 7.80 -4.00
N ASP A 197 -14.23 8.90 -3.50
CA ASP A 197 -13.95 9.07 -2.08
C ASP A 197 -15.21 8.77 -1.26
N PHE A 198 -15.02 8.13 -0.11
CA PHE A 198 -16.10 7.76 0.79
C PHE A 198 -15.61 7.77 2.23
N GLN A 199 -16.54 7.55 3.16
CA GLN A 199 -16.25 7.62 4.59
C GLN A 199 -16.55 6.30 5.28
N ILE A 200 -15.71 5.97 6.26
CA ILE A 200 -15.98 4.96 7.29
C ILE A 200 -15.81 5.66 8.62
N GLY A 201 -16.92 5.84 9.36
CA GLY A 201 -16.91 6.68 10.56
C GLY A 201 -16.53 8.12 10.20
N GLU A 202 -15.44 8.62 10.80
CA GLU A 202 -14.93 9.97 10.58
C GLU A 202 -13.79 10.02 9.54
N SER A 203 -13.31 8.85 9.11
CA SER A 203 -12.15 8.69 8.24
C SER A 203 -12.53 8.82 6.77
N GLN A 204 -11.79 9.64 5.99
CA GLN A 204 -11.95 9.68 4.53
C GLN A 204 -11.09 8.60 3.87
N LEU A 205 -11.69 7.79 3.01
CA LEU A 205 -10.99 6.78 2.21
C LEU A 205 -10.83 7.27 0.77
N MET A 206 -9.61 7.16 0.26
CA MET A 206 -9.22 7.69 -1.05
C MET A 206 -8.31 6.74 -1.82
N THR A 207 -8.41 6.79 -3.15
CA THR A 207 -7.53 6.02 -4.04
C THR A 207 -7.29 6.77 -5.36
N ASN A 208 -6.11 6.60 -5.96
CA ASN A 208 -5.74 7.20 -7.25
C ASN A 208 -4.75 6.31 -8.01
N GLN A 209 -5.25 5.23 -8.60
CA GLN A 209 -4.48 4.14 -9.18
C GLN A 209 -4.32 4.29 -10.69
N LEU A 210 -3.10 4.12 -11.19
CA LEU A 210 -2.85 4.08 -12.64
C LEU A 210 -3.27 2.74 -13.24
N GLY A 211 -3.03 1.63 -12.54
CA GLY A 211 -3.29 0.27 -13.04
C GLY A 211 -2.52 -0.06 -14.32
N TYR A 212 -2.91 -1.14 -15.00
CA TYR A 212 -2.32 -1.49 -16.29
C TYR A 212 -2.94 -0.66 -17.43
N ILE A 213 -2.10 0.17 -18.06
CA ILE A 213 -2.52 1.00 -19.22
C ILE A 213 -3.00 0.13 -20.38
N ASP A 214 -2.30 -0.98 -20.66
CA ASP A 214 -2.65 -1.91 -21.74
C ASP A 214 -3.99 -2.61 -21.50
N LEU A 215 -4.44 -2.72 -20.24
CA LEU A 215 -5.75 -3.25 -19.86
C LEU A 215 -6.80 -2.14 -19.65
N GLN A 216 -6.46 -0.89 -19.96
CA GLN A 216 -7.31 0.29 -19.82
C GLN A 216 -7.78 0.56 -18.38
N GLU A 217 -6.96 0.22 -17.38
CA GLU A 217 -7.30 0.38 -15.96
C GLU A 217 -7.08 1.79 -15.42
N GLN A 218 -6.39 2.65 -16.18
CA GLN A 218 -6.14 4.06 -15.84
C GLN A 218 -7.41 4.93 -15.80
N GLY A 219 -8.58 4.35 -16.08
CA GLY A 219 -9.86 5.03 -15.95
C GLY A 219 -10.03 5.67 -14.57
N GLY A 220 -10.22 6.99 -14.56
CA GLY A 220 -10.41 7.78 -13.35
C GLY A 220 -9.13 8.18 -12.61
N PHE A 221 -7.95 7.77 -13.08
CA PHE A 221 -6.66 8.26 -12.56
C PHE A 221 -6.56 9.77 -12.80
N LYS A 222 -6.13 10.50 -11.77
CA LYS A 222 -5.95 11.94 -11.80
C LYS A 222 -4.48 12.28 -11.52
N PRO A 223 -3.70 12.69 -12.52
CA PRO A 223 -2.27 12.97 -12.33
C PRO A 223 -2.00 14.17 -11.43
N ASP A 224 -3.00 15.02 -11.19
CA ASP A 224 -2.92 16.21 -10.33
C ASP A 224 -3.76 16.07 -9.05
N ARG A 225 -4.02 14.84 -8.60
CA ARG A 225 -4.73 14.58 -7.36
C ARG A 225 -3.90 15.06 -6.16
N LEU A 226 -4.52 15.86 -5.30
CA LEU A 226 -3.95 16.35 -4.04
C LEU A 226 -4.86 15.94 -2.87
N ILE A 227 -4.27 15.87 -1.67
CA ILE A 227 -4.92 15.51 -0.41
C ILE A 227 -4.51 16.60 0.60
N PHE A 228 -5.47 17.09 1.40
CA PHE A 228 -5.29 18.21 2.33
C PHE A 228 -6.01 17.97 3.66
#